data_AF-A0A816SQN8-F1
#
_entry.id   AF-A0A816SQN8-F1
#
_cell.length_a   1.000
_cell.length_b   1.000
_cell.length_c   1.000
_cell.angle_alpha   90.00
_cell.angle_beta   90.00
_cell.angle_gamma   90.00
#
_symmetry.space_group_name_H-M   'P 1'
#
loop_
_entity.id
_entity.type
_entity.pdbx_description
1 polymer ?
#
loop_
_entity_poly.entity_id
_entity_poly.type
_entity_poly.pdbx_seq_one_letter_code
_entity_poly.pdbx_strand_id
1 'polypeptide(L)'
;MTLIKSGRLLHQYVVDVYSSIEEDRLRWHRLNQDVLRAELYSNVCDAVGKGDTDARTVGKRFILPPSFYWWARYLIEKYHDAMAICRQFGNPDLFITMTANPNWKEIKDHLAAYGGDSPNDRPDIECRVFQNETRPAAR
;
A
#
# COMPACT_ATOMS: atom_id res chain seq x y z
N MET A 1 3.76 -20.55 20.24
CA MET A 1 3.03 -19.27 20.04
C MET A 1 3.84 -18.13 20.65
N THR A 2 5.03 -17.86 20.10
CA THR A 2 6.06 -16.97 20.68
C THR A 2 6.31 -15.71 19.86
N LEU A 3 6.13 -15.78 18.54
CA LEU A 3 6.44 -14.68 17.61
C LEU A 3 5.62 -13.40 17.87
N ILE A 4 4.30 -13.55 18.10
CA ILE A 4 3.38 -12.43 18.32
C ILE A 4 3.71 -11.64 19.61
N LYS A 5 4.41 -12.28 20.56
CA LYS A 5 4.81 -11.66 21.83
C LYS A 5 6.20 -11.03 21.78
N SER A 6 6.89 -11.11 20.64
CA SER A 6 8.30 -10.72 20.53
C SER A 6 8.51 -9.22 20.20
N GLY A 7 7.45 -8.40 20.27
CA GLY A 7 7.51 -6.94 20.10
C GLY A 7 8.19 -6.53 18.80
N ARG A 8 9.33 -5.83 18.90
CA ARG A 8 10.11 -5.36 17.72
C ARG A 8 10.49 -6.47 16.74
N LEU A 9 10.71 -7.71 17.20
CA LEU A 9 11.00 -8.83 16.30
C LEU A 9 9.79 -9.19 15.44
N LEU A 10 8.57 -9.04 15.96
CA LEU A 10 7.34 -9.19 15.17
C LEU A 10 7.29 -8.14 14.06
N HIS A 11 7.65 -6.89 14.33
CA HIS A 11 7.69 -5.84 13.31
C HIS A 11 8.66 -6.18 12.19
N GLN A 12 9.88 -6.61 12.54
CA GLN A 12 10.85 -7.03 11.54
C GLN A 12 10.32 -8.19 10.71
N TYR A 13 9.76 -9.22 11.36
CA TYR A 13 9.17 -10.35 10.66
C TYR A 13 8.07 -9.93 9.67
N VAL A 14 7.16 -9.04 10.09
CA VAL A 14 6.08 -8.53 9.23
C VAL A 14 6.64 -7.79 8.02
N VAL A 15 7.64 -6.92 8.21
CA VAL A 15 8.28 -6.18 7.12
C VAL A 15 9.04 -7.11 6.16
N ASP A 16 9.76 -8.09 6.70
CA ASP A 16 10.52 -9.05 5.91
C ASP A 16 9.58 -9.91 5.05
N VAL A 17 8.52 -10.46 5.66
CA VAL A 17 7.51 -11.25 4.93
C VAL A 17 6.81 -10.41 3.86
N TYR A 18 6.44 -9.17 4.18
CA TYR A 18 5.83 -8.27 3.19
C TYR A 18 6.78 -8.01 2.01
N SER A 19 8.05 -7.76 2.29
CA SER A 19 9.07 -7.52 1.26
C SER A 19 9.26 -8.74 0.35
N SER A 20 9.28 -9.95 0.91
CA SER A 20 9.35 -11.19 0.12
C SER A 20 8.12 -11.37 -0.77
N ILE A 21 6.92 -11.08 -0.27
CA ILE A 21 5.68 -11.14 -1.06
C ILE A 21 5.72 -10.13 -2.21
N GLU A 22 6.15 -8.89 -1.94
CA GLU A 22 6.25 -7.86 -2.98
C GLU A 22 7.32 -8.19 -4.02
N GLU A 23 8.43 -8.80 -3.63
CA GLU A 23 9.44 -9.31 -4.55
C GLU A 23 8.85 -10.38 -5.48
N ASP A 24 8.10 -11.34 -4.95
CA ASP A 24 7.45 -12.38 -5.74
C ASP A 24 6.40 -11.80 -6.71
N ARG A 25 5.63 -10.79 -6.27
CA ARG A 25 4.70 -10.06 -7.15
C ARG A 25 5.43 -9.34 -8.28
N LEU A 26 6.52 -8.64 -7.97
CA LEU A 26 7.36 -7.98 -8.97
C LEU A 26 7.96 -8.98 -9.95
N ARG A 27 8.41 -10.14 -9.45
CA ARG A 27 8.93 -11.23 -10.28
C ARG A 27 7.86 -11.76 -11.22
N TRP A 28 6.64 -11.96 -10.74
CA TRP A 28 5.51 -12.36 -11.58
C TRP A 28 5.24 -11.34 -12.69
N HIS A 29 5.18 -10.04 -12.37
CA HIS A 29 4.98 -9.00 -13.37
C HIS A 29 6.13 -8.95 -14.39
N ARG A 30 7.37 -9.16 -13.95
CA ARG A 30 8.54 -9.19 -14.83
C ARG A 30 8.50 -10.37 -15.82
N LEU A 31 8.04 -11.54 -15.38
CA LEU A 31 8.02 -12.76 -16.19
C LEU A 31 6.81 -12.85 -17.14
N ASN A 32 5.69 -12.20 -16.82
CA ASN A 32 4.44 -12.29 -17.58
C ASN A 32 4.11 -10.99 -18.36
N GLN A 33 5.14 -10.27 -18.83
CA GLN A 33 4.96 -8.99 -19.56
C GLN A 33 4.21 -9.14 -20.89
N ASP A 34 4.37 -10.28 -21.56
CA ASP A 34 3.67 -10.68 -22.76
C ASP A 34 2.16 -10.85 -22.50
N VAL A 35 1.80 -11.54 -21.41
CA VAL A 35 0.40 -11.71 -20.98
C VAL A 35 -0.23 -10.39 -20.57
N LEU A 36 0.53 -9.51 -19.91
CA LEU A 36 0.07 -8.21 -19.46
C LEU A 36 -0.14 -7.20 -20.60
N ARG A 37 0.06 -7.58 -21.87
CA ARG A 37 0.01 -6.70 -23.04
C ARG A 37 0.84 -5.44 -22.81
N ALA A 38 2.11 -5.61 -22.38
CA ALA A 38 3.06 -4.51 -22.17
C ALA A 38 3.12 -3.53 -23.38
N GLU A 39 2.87 -4.02 -24.60
CA GLU A 39 2.74 -3.24 -25.83
C GLU A 39 1.61 -2.20 -25.79
N LEU A 40 0.47 -2.48 -25.15
CA LEU A 40 -0.62 -1.49 -25.00
C LEU A 40 -0.22 -0.34 -24.05
N TYR A 41 0.70 -0.60 -23.12
CA TYR A 41 1.27 0.42 -22.25
C TYR A 41 2.44 1.17 -22.90
N SER A 42 2.92 0.71 -24.07
CA SER A 42 3.81 1.45 -24.95
C SER A 42 3.02 2.52 -25.70
N ASN A 43 2.50 3.49 -24.96
CA ASN A 43 2.08 4.72 -25.62
C ASN A 43 3.37 5.33 -26.20
N VAL A 44 3.42 5.44 -27.53
CA VAL A 44 4.53 6.05 -28.28
C VAL A 44 4.94 7.41 -27.67
N CYS A 45 4.00 8.14 -27.07
CA CYS A 45 4.25 9.37 -26.32
C CYS A 45 5.17 9.23 -25.09
N ASP A 46 5.14 8.11 -24.36
CA ASP A 46 5.91 7.90 -23.12
C ASP A 46 7.38 7.55 -23.41
N ALA A 47 7.65 7.00 -24.61
CA ALA A 47 8.99 6.75 -25.14
C ALA A 47 9.59 8.01 -25.81
N VAL A 48 8.78 8.74 -26.59
CA VAL A 48 9.20 9.99 -27.25
C VAL A 48 9.44 11.12 -26.24
N GLY A 49 8.65 11.22 -25.17
CA GLY A 49 8.78 12.27 -24.15
C GLY A 49 10.05 12.16 -23.28
N LYS A 50 10.74 11.02 -23.26
CA LYS A 50 11.95 10.80 -22.45
C LYS A 50 13.26 10.91 -23.21
N GLY A 51 13.24 11.03 -24.54
CA GLY A 51 14.45 11.20 -25.34
C GLY A 51 15.42 10.00 -25.30
N ASP A 52 14.98 8.84 -24.81
CA ASP A 52 15.78 7.61 -24.74
C ASP A 52 15.86 6.98 -26.13
N THR A 53 16.88 7.34 -26.89
CA THR A 53 17.14 6.81 -28.24
C THR A 53 18.09 5.60 -28.25
N ASP A 54 18.62 5.18 -27.10
CA ASP A 54 19.57 4.07 -27.03
C ASP A 54 19.02 2.88 -26.22
N ALA A 55 18.61 1.84 -26.96
CA ALA A 55 18.04 0.61 -26.41
C ALA A 55 19.07 -0.30 -25.69
N ARG A 56 20.37 0.03 -25.75
CA ARG A 56 21.46 -0.80 -25.20
C ARG A 56 21.84 -0.47 -23.76
N THR A 57 21.58 0.76 -23.30
CA THR A 57 21.97 1.27 -21.97
C THR A 57 20.86 1.12 -20.92
N VAL A 58 19.61 0.96 -21.37
CA VAL A 58 18.46 0.77 -20.51
C VAL A 58 18.25 -0.73 -20.32
N GLY A 59 18.69 -1.28 -19.18
CA GLY A 59 18.35 -2.65 -18.80
C GLY A 59 16.85 -2.93 -19.01
N LYS A 60 16.47 -4.15 -19.41
CA LYS A 60 15.10 -4.51 -19.82
C LYS A 60 14.04 -3.82 -18.94
N ARG A 61 13.40 -2.77 -19.48
CA ARG A 61 12.39 -1.98 -18.79
C ARG A 61 11.08 -2.74 -18.85
N PHE A 62 10.73 -3.46 -17.79
CA PHE A 62 9.42 -4.09 -17.66
C PHE A 62 8.42 -3.09 -17.10
N ILE A 63 7.19 -3.09 -17.62
CA ILE A 63 6.17 -2.10 -17.29
C ILE A 63 5.30 -2.66 -16.16
N LEU A 64 5.19 -1.89 -15.08
CA LEU A 64 4.26 -2.22 -13.99
C LEU A 64 2.88 -1.64 -14.29
N PRO A 65 1.80 -2.45 -14.20
CA PRO A 65 0.45 -1.97 -14.37
C PRO A 65 0.03 -1.05 -13.20
N PRO A 66 -1.00 -0.19 -13.38
CA PRO A 66 -1.55 0.64 -12.31
C PRO A 66 -2.07 -0.17 -11.09
N SER A 67 -2.40 -1.45 -11.28
CA SER A 67 -2.78 -2.37 -10.20
C SER A 67 -1.65 -2.69 -9.22
N PHE A 68 -0.39 -2.39 -9.56
CA PHE A 68 0.73 -2.55 -8.64
C PHE A 68 0.80 -1.35 -7.69
N TYR A 69 0.52 -1.62 -6.42
CA TYR A 69 0.35 -0.59 -5.40
C TYR A 69 1.64 0.23 -5.19
N TRP A 70 1.48 1.52 -4.86
CA TRP A 70 2.57 2.45 -4.56
C TRP A 70 3.54 2.79 -5.70
N TRP A 71 3.36 2.22 -6.91
CA TRP A 71 4.16 2.60 -8.07
C TRP A 71 3.68 3.90 -8.72
N ALA A 72 4.53 4.51 -9.55
CA ALA A 72 4.22 5.77 -10.24
C ALA A 72 2.88 5.73 -10.99
N ARG A 73 2.58 4.62 -11.68
CA ARG A 73 1.31 4.47 -12.43
C ARG A 73 0.08 4.34 -11.52
N TYR A 74 0.21 3.65 -10.39
CA TYR A 74 -0.83 3.60 -9.36
C TYR A 74 -1.15 5.00 -8.82
N LEU A 75 -0.12 5.79 -8.51
CA LEU A 75 -0.30 7.15 -7.99
C LEU A 75 -0.95 8.09 -9.02
N ILE A 76 -0.57 7.98 -10.29
CA ILE A 76 -1.17 8.75 -11.39
C ILE A 76 -2.65 8.38 -11.56
N GLU A 77 -2.99 7.09 -11.52
CA GLU A 77 -4.39 6.65 -11.58
C GLU A 77 -5.21 7.22 -10.41
N LYS A 78 -4.69 7.14 -9.17
CA LYS A 78 -5.38 7.71 -8.00
C LYS A 78 -5.50 9.22 -8.04
N TYR A 79 -4.53 9.91 -8.62
CA TYR A 79 -4.64 11.33 -8.89
C TYR A 79 -5.77 11.64 -9.88
N HIS A 80 -5.86 10.89 -10.99
CA HIS A 80 -6.95 11.07 -11.95
C HIS A 80 -8.32 10.77 -11.35
N ASP A 81 -8.44 9.71 -10.53
CA ASP A 81 -9.67 9.40 -9.78
C ASP A 81 -10.06 10.58 -8.87
N ALA A 82 -9.10 11.12 -8.10
CA ALA A 82 -9.33 12.27 -7.24
C ALA A 82 -9.78 13.50 -8.03
N MET A 83 -9.14 13.78 -9.17
CA MET A 83 -9.53 14.89 -10.06
C MET A 83 -10.94 14.71 -10.64
N ALA A 84 -11.34 13.47 -10.94
CA ALA A 84 -12.70 13.17 -11.39
C ALA A 84 -13.74 13.45 -10.29
N ILE A 85 -13.44 13.06 -9.04
CA ILE A 85 -14.27 13.38 -7.87
C ILE A 85 -14.36 14.90 -7.68
N CYS A 86 -13.23 15.62 -7.72
CA CYS A 86 -13.21 17.09 -7.59
C CYS A 86 -14.03 17.77 -8.70
N ARG A 87 -13.99 17.23 -9.92
CA ARG A 87 -14.80 17.77 -11.03
C ARG A 87 -16.30 17.57 -10.82
N GLN A 88 -16.70 16.48 -10.16
CA GLN A 88 -18.11 16.16 -9.92
C GLN A 88 -18.68 16.87 -8.70
N PHE A 89 -17.92 16.92 -7.61
CA PHE A 89 -18.40 17.39 -6.29
C PHE A 89 -17.81 18.73 -5.85
N GLY A 90 -16.88 19.29 -6.64
CA GLY A 90 -16.12 20.48 -6.25
C GLY A 90 -14.84 20.12 -5.49
N ASN A 91 -14.02 21.13 -5.23
CA ASN A 91 -12.76 20.95 -4.53
C ASN A 91 -13.00 20.64 -3.05
N PRO A 92 -12.15 19.81 -2.42
CA PRO A 92 -12.27 19.55 -0.99
C PRO A 92 -11.91 20.80 -0.17
N ASP A 93 -12.83 21.21 0.71
CA ASP A 93 -12.61 22.34 1.63
C ASP A 93 -12.03 21.92 2.99
N LEU A 94 -12.18 20.65 3.35
CA LEU A 94 -11.83 20.11 4.68
C LEU A 94 -10.78 19.02 4.57
N PHE A 95 -9.72 19.16 5.37
CA PHE A 95 -8.72 18.12 5.60
C PHE A 95 -8.88 17.59 7.03
N ILE A 96 -9.56 16.46 7.18
CA ILE A 96 -9.83 15.83 8.48
C ILE A 96 -8.78 14.76 8.73
N THR A 97 -8.11 14.84 9.88
CA THR A 97 -7.23 13.78 10.38
C THR A 97 -7.93 13.01 11.48
N MET A 98 -7.98 11.68 11.35
CA MET A 98 -8.42 10.78 12.42
C MET A 98 -7.19 10.12 13.04
N THR A 99 -7.04 10.23 14.35
CA THR A 99 -5.88 9.68 15.08
C THR A 99 -6.36 8.56 15.99
N ALA A 100 -5.70 7.41 15.92
CA ALA A 100 -5.97 6.28 16.81
C ALA A 100 -5.59 6.63 18.25
N ASN A 101 -6.43 6.26 19.22
CA ASN A 101 -6.12 6.45 20.64
C ASN A 101 -5.56 5.14 21.24
N PRO A 102 -4.29 5.10 21.66
CA PRO A 102 -3.69 3.90 22.25
C PRO A 102 -4.32 3.52 23.60
N ASN A 103 -5.13 4.40 24.20
CA ASN A 103 -5.77 4.17 25.49
C ASN A 103 -7.13 3.45 25.41
N TRP A 104 -7.58 3.05 24.24
CA TRP A 104 -8.85 2.31 24.09
C TRP A 104 -8.88 1.03 24.93
N LYS A 105 -10.04 0.75 25.53
CA LYS A 105 -10.22 -0.40 26.44
C LYS A 105 -9.99 -1.71 25.70
N GLU A 106 -10.39 -1.77 24.44
CA GLU A 106 -10.26 -2.93 23.55
C GLU A 106 -8.79 -3.31 23.40
N ILE A 107 -7.90 -2.32 23.25
CA ILE A 107 -6.45 -2.54 23.15
C ILE A 107 -5.92 -3.04 24.49
N LYS A 108 -6.28 -2.38 25.60
CA LYS A 108 -5.80 -2.73 26.95
C LYS A 108 -6.24 -4.13 27.38
N ASP A 109 -7.49 -4.48 27.15
CA ASP A 109 -8.05 -5.80 27.46
C ASP A 109 -7.33 -6.89 26.66
N HIS A 110 -7.02 -6.62 25.39
CA HIS A 110 -6.30 -7.56 24.53
C HIS A 110 -4.84 -7.75 24.97
N LEU A 111 -4.15 -6.68 25.36
CA LEU A 111 -2.79 -6.74 25.89
C LEU A 111 -2.75 -7.51 27.22
N ALA A 112 -3.73 -7.29 28.11
CA ALA A 112 -3.86 -8.01 29.37
C ALA A 112 -4.13 -9.51 29.17
N ALA A 113 -4.99 -9.87 28.22
CA ALA A 113 -5.38 -11.26 27.97
C ALA A 113 -4.32 -12.06 27.19
N TYR A 114 -3.64 -11.44 26.22
CA TYR A 114 -2.79 -12.15 25.26
C TYR A 114 -1.30 -11.77 25.32
N GLY A 115 -0.94 -10.80 26.15
CA GLY A 115 0.43 -10.31 26.34
C GLY A 115 0.83 -9.22 25.34
N GLY A 116 1.72 -8.34 25.81
CA GLY A 116 2.23 -7.16 25.12
C GLY A 116 2.33 -6.01 26.12
N ASP A 117 3.51 -5.43 26.25
CA ASP A 117 3.76 -4.39 27.26
C ASP A 117 3.28 -3.01 26.77
N SER A 118 3.35 -2.78 25.46
CA SER A 118 2.93 -1.54 24.81
C SER A 118 1.92 -1.80 23.68
N PRO A 119 0.92 -0.91 23.48
CA PRO A 119 0.08 -0.90 22.27
C PRO A 119 0.90 -0.98 20.97
N ASN A 120 2.05 -0.28 20.93
CA ASN A 120 2.96 -0.27 19.79
C ASN A 120 3.57 -1.64 19.46
N ASP A 121 3.63 -2.59 20.41
CA ASP A 121 4.14 -3.93 20.13
C ASP A 121 3.14 -4.79 19.35
N ARG A 122 1.89 -4.32 19.24
CA ARG A 122 0.76 -5.01 18.61
C ARG A 122 0.02 -4.09 17.61
N PRO A 123 0.70 -3.61 16.55
CA PRO A 123 0.10 -2.74 15.56
C PRO A 123 -1.07 -3.41 14.82
N ASP A 124 -1.10 -4.74 14.77
CA ASP A 124 -2.23 -5.50 14.22
C ASP A 124 -3.53 -5.28 15.01
N ILE A 125 -3.45 -5.14 16.33
CA ILE A 125 -4.60 -4.86 17.20
C ILE A 125 -5.00 -3.39 17.04
N GLU A 126 -4.04 -2.47 17.09
CA GLU A 126 -4.31 -1.03 16.95
C GLU A 126 -5.04 -0.72 15.64
N CYS A 127 -4.56 -1.26 14.52
CA CYS A 127 -5.18 -1.11 13.21
C CYS A 127 -6.61 -1.65 13.18
N ARG A 128 -6.86 -2.81 13.81
CA ARG A 128 -8.20 -3.43 13.84
C ARG A 128 -9.18 -2.66 14.72
N VAL A 129 -8.75 -2.22 15.89
CA VAL A 129 -9.58 -1.39 16.78
C VAL A 129 -9.87 -0.06 16.09
N PHE A 130 -8.86 0.59 15.50
CA PHE A 130 -9.06 1.82 14.73
C PHE A 130 -10.07 1.63 13.60
N GLN A 131 -9.98 0.54 12.83
CA GLN A 131 -10.94 0.25 11.77
C GLN A 131 -12.37 0.04 12.31
N ASN A 132 -12.52 -0.59 13.47
CA ASN A 132 -13.82 -0.80 14.09
C ASN A 132 -14.43 0.51 14.60
N GLU A 133 -13.63 1.37 15.24
CA GLU A 133 -14.06 2.67 15.77
C GLU A 133 -14.39 3.68 14.67
N THR A 134 -13.64 3.65 13.57
CA THR A 134 -13.85 4.58 12.44
C THR A 134 -14.92 4.11 11.45
N ARG A 135 -15.37 2.86 11.55
CA ARG A 135 -16.42 2.35 10.68
C ARG A 135 -17.72 3.07 11.02
N PRO A 136 -18.39 3.72 10.05
CA PRO A 136 -19.72 4.25 10.30
C PRO A 136 -20.63 3.09 10.71
N ALA A 137 -21.27 3.20 11.87
CA ALA A 137 -22.32 2.28 12.28
C ALA A 137 -23.33 2.24 11.12
N ALA A 138 -23.52 1.07 10.52
CA ALA A 138 -24.48 0.90 9.44
C ALA A 138 -25.84 1.44 9.92
N ARG A 139 -26.29 2.53 9.29
CA ARG A 139 -27.65 3.06 9.46
C ARG A 139 -28.59 2.29 8.57
#